data_AF-A0A347THH1-F1
#
_entry.id   AF-A0A347THH1-F1
#
_cell.length_a   1.000
_cell.length_b   1.000
_cell.length_c   1.000
_cell.angle_alpha   90.00
_cell.angle_beta   90.00
_cell.angle_gamma   90.00
#
_symmetry.space_group_name_H-M   'P 1'
#
loop_
_entity.id
_entity.type
_entity.pdbx_description
1 polymer ?
#
loop_
_entity_poly.entity_id
_entity_poly.type
_entity_poly.pdbx_seq_one_letter_code
_entity_poly.pdbx_strand_id
1 'polypeptide(L)'
;MQNRYLEYFNDSPTLFIKFKGNSSKVEYITNNVTTLLGYTLEEVLDSNFSFENIIHKGDYKLIKDEIKELEFSNEIELSPYRVLTKNSNYIWIKEIRKKFYDNKINENHICSYISNITKEVNLKKNLFYTNKIIKTVYDNSVHLIALLKPNGTLIKANKTALEFINKDEKEIINKKFWDTNWWDESQKQIIKKDLKKASKGFLVHSEKKVLDEYYIELTIKPVYDENRVIYLVCEGKDITQAKKKEKKINHYNEIINKQLISITNKEGIIKECSDAFCELTGYDKNELVGKKHNILKHPNNNNDDKYKDLWETITLNRTWKGKLKNKTKDGRSFWVENTITPNCDENGNIESYTAIYNNITTNKKIKEKLITDELTGIYNRRYFNKIFKKYYKKFQKYNEKFVLMIVDIDYFKQYNDNYGHSKGDEVLKDVAQTLKLNLRKCDYVFRIGGEEFAILVAINRHNVSKIIANKLKEAIYNLNIIHEFSFYRRLTISVGIKQINEKLLLKNKIEIFNEADKALYKAKQNGRNRVFTFFDT
;
A
#
# COMPACT_ATOMS: atom_id res chain seq x y z
N MET A 1 -6.73 93.68 21.99
CA MET A 1 -6.21 92.36 22.40
C MET A 1 -7.27 91.25 22.37
N GLN A 2 -8.52 91.48 22.77
CA GLN A 2 -9.58 90.45 22.79
C GLN A 2 -9.86 89.75 21.43
N ASN A 3 -9.80 90.46 20.30
CA ASN A 3 -10.09 89.85 18.98
C ASN A 3 -9.03 88.85 18.48
N ARG A 4 -7.76 88.96 18.88
CA ARG A 4 -6.69 88.04 18.44
C ARG A 4 -6.79 86.65 19.08
N TYR A 5 -7.28 86.55 20.31
CA TYR A 5 -7.46 85.26 20.98
C TYR A 5 -8.61 84.45 20.37
N LEU A 6 -9.67 85.13 19.90
CA LEU A 6 -10.79 84.51 19.19
C LEU A 6 -10.36 83.88 17.85
N GLU A 7 -9.41 84.48 17.13
CA GLU A 7 -8.83 83.90 15.91
C GLU A 7 -8.11 82.57 16.20
N TYR A 8 -7.29 82.49 17.25
CA TYR A 8 -6.63 81.24 17.64
C TYR A 8 -7.60 80.12 18.07
N PHE A 9 -8.73 80.47 18.68
CA PHE A 9 -9.78 79.49 18.99
C PHE A 9 -10.52 79.00 17.74
N ASN A 10 -10.66 79.84 16.71
CA ASN A 10 -11.30 79.47 15.45
C ASN A 10 -10.43 78.53 14.58
N ASP A 11 -9.10 78.63 14.69
CA ASP A 11 -8.15 77.73 13.99
C ASP A 11 -7.82 76.45 14.77
N SER A 12 -8.36 76.29 15.98
CA SER A 12 -8.15 75.09 16.81
C SER A 12 -8.84 73.85 16.21
N PRO A 13 -8.28 72.63 16.35
CA PRO A 13 -8.97 71.39 15.98
C PRO A 13 -10.12 71.02 16.93
N THR A 14 -10.29 71.75 18.04
CA THR A 14 -11.36 71.58 19.02
C THR A 14 -12.44 72.63 18.79
N LEU A 15 -13.67 72.17 18.63
CA LEU A 15 -14.86 73.00 18.57
C LEU A 15 -15.21 73.48 19.99
N PHE A 16 -15.36 74.80 20.16
CA PHE A 16 -15.77 75.40 21.42
C PHE A 16 -17.20 75.92 21.30
N ILE A 17 -18.04 75.58 22.29
CA ILE A 17 -19.44 75.99 22.36
C ILE A 17 -19.68 76.64 23.73
N LYS A 18 -20.34 77.80 23.74
CA LYS A 18 -20.91 78.41 24.95
C LYS A 18 -22.43 78.27 24.89
N PHE A 19 -23.05 77.77 25.94
CA PHE A 19 -24.51 77.64 26.05
C PHE A 19 -25.12 78.79 26.85
N LYS A 20 -26.37 79.17 26.50
CA LYS A 20 -27.12 80.23 27.16
C LYS A 20 -27.71 79.73 28.49
N GLY A 21 -27.14 80.16 29.62
CA GLY A 21 -27.54 79.73 30.96
C GLY A 21 -27.46 78.20 31.13
N ASN A 22 -28.47 77.59 31.78
CA ASN A 22 -28.61 76.14 31.92
C ASN A 22 -29.39 75.48 30.75
N SER A 23 -29.60 76.17 29.63
CA SER A 23 -30.36 75.63 28.48
C SER A 23 -29.46 74.93 27.46
N SER A 24 -30.02 74.03 26.63
CA SER A 24 -29.32 73.41 25.49
C SER A 24 -29.12 74.37 24.30
N LYS A 25 -29.41 75.67 24.44
CA LYS A 25 -29.29 76.67 23.36
C LYS A 25 -27.88 77.24 23.27
N VAL A 26 -27.37 77.31 22.06
CA VAL A 26 -26.03 77.80 21.75
C VAL A 26 -26.03 79.34 21.80
N GLU A 27 -25.16 79.92 22.63
CA GLU A 27 -24.91 81.36 22.70
C GLU A 27 -23.75 81.76 21.78
N TYR A 28 -22.72 80.92 21.71
CA TYR A 28 -21.55 81.14 20.87
C TYR A 28 -20.95 79.80 20.44
N ILE A 29 -20.39 79.74 19.23
CA ILE A 29 -19.68 78.58 18.70
C ILE A 29 -18.54 79.03 17.78
N THR A 30 -17.42 78.32 17.80
CA THR A 30 -16.27 78.63 16.93
C THR A 30 -16.53 78.28 15.45
N ASN A 31 -15.88 79.01 14.54
CA ASN A 31 -16.10 78.91 13.09
C ASN A 31 -15.72 77.54 12.49
N ASN A 32 -14.84 76.79 13.17
CA ASN A 32 -14.47 75.42 12.79
C ASN A 32 -15.64 74.41 12.85
N VAL A 33 -16.83 74.81 13.33
CA VAL A 33 -18.06 74.00 13.24
C VAL A 33 -18.40 73.61 11.80
N THR A 34 -18.16 74.51 10.84
CA THR A 34 -18.42 74.25 9.42
C THR A 34 -17.48 73.20 8.87
N THR A 35 -16.21 73.21 9.27
CA THR A 35 -15.24 72.17 8.89
C THR A 35 -15.48 70.83 9.61
N LEU A 36 -15.94 70.87 10.86
CA LEU A 36 -16.06 69.67 11.71
C LEU A 36 -17.39 68.93 11.51
N LEU A 37 -18.50 69.65 11.47
CA LEU A 37 -19.86 69.10 11.42
C LEU A 37 -20.60 69.43 10.10
N GLY A 38 -20.09 70.37 9.31
CA GLY A 38 -20.70 70.78 8.03
C GLY A 38 -21.81 71.82 8.15
N TYR A 39 -22.16 72.25 9.37
CA TYR A 39 -23.18 73.29 9.60
C TYR A 39 -22.57 74.69 9.55
N THR A 40 -23.33 75.65 9.03
CA THR A 40 -22.94 77.06 9.08
C THR A 40 -23.20 77.64 10.47
N LEU A 41 -22.52 78.73 10.83
CA LEU A 41 -22.73 79.41 12.12
C LEU A 41 -24.19 79.84 12.32
N GLU A 42 -24.81 80.37 11.26
CA GLU A 42 -26.21 80.83 11.27
C GLU A 42 -27.18 79.68 11.57
N GLU A 43 -26.96 78.51 10.97
CA GLU A 43 -27.79 77.32 11.21
C GLU A 43 -27.68 76.80 12.64
N VAL A 44 -26.52 76.90 13.28
CA VAL A 44 -26.30 76.40 14.65
C VAL A 44 -26.79 77.40 15.70
N LEU A 45 -26.79 78.70 15.39
CA LEU A 45 -27.30 79.76 16.24
C LEU A 45 -28.83 79.96 16.10
N ASP A 46 -29.48 79.31 15.14
CA ASP A 46 -30.93 79.30 15.00
C ASP A 46 -31.59 78.66 16.25
N SER A 47 -32.65 79.31 16.74
CA SER A 47 -33.50 78.84 17.85
C SER A 47 -34.05 77.41 17.71
N ASN A 48 -34.12 76.88 16.49
CA ASN A 48 -34.61 75.53 16.18
C ASN A 48 -33.50 74.46 16.18
N PHE A 49 -32.22 74.84 16.20
CA PHE A 49 -31.11 73.89 16.22
C PHE A 49 -30.85 73.39 17.64
N SER A 50 -30.67 72.08 17.79
CA SER A 50 -30.29 71.46 19.06
C SER A 50 -29.23 70.40 18.83
N PHE A 51 -28.12 70.51 19.57
CA PHE A 51 -27.05 69.52 19.55
C PHE A 51 -27.54 68.13 19.98
N GLU A 52 -28.61 68.05 20.77
CA GLU A 52 -29.24 66.77 21.15
C GLU A 52 -29.81 66.01 19.95
N ASN A 53 -30.29 66.71 18.92
CA ASN A 53 -30.93 66.10 17.75
C ASN A 53 -29.94 65.44 16.79
N ILE A 54 -28.67 65.84 16.85
CA ILE A 54 -27.61 65.27 16.01
C ILE A 54 -26.89 64.11 16.71
N ILE A 55 -27.17 63.83 17.99
CA ILE A 55 -26.59 62.67 18.70
C ILE A 55 -27.20 61.38 18.15
N HIS A 56 -26.36 60.38 17.88
CA HIS A 56 -26.83 59.07 17.46
C HIS A 56 -27.77 58.46 18.52
N LYS A 57 -28.92 57.93 18.10
CA LYS A 57 -29.98 57.41 18.99
C LYS A 57 -29.49 56.42 20.06
N GLY A 58 -28.54 55.56 19.70
CA GLY A 58 -27.94 54.58 20.61
C GLY A 58 -27.06 55.16 21.72
N ASP A 59 -26.55 56.39 21.54
CA ASP A 59 -25.65 57.05 22.48
C ASP A 59 -26.41 58.10 23.32
N TYR A 60 -27.57 58.59 22.81
CA TYR A 60 -28.36 59.67 23.42
C TYR A 60 -28.68 59.47 24.91
N LYS A 61 -29.14 58.27 25.31
CA LYS A 61 -29.54 58.00 26.69
C LYS A 61 -28.36 58.13 27.67
N LEU A 62 -27.23 57.51 27.32
CA LEU A 62 -26.01 57.55 28.13
C LEU A 62 -25.52 58.99 28.30
N ILE A 63 -25.41 59.72 27.20
CA ILE A 63 -24.91 61.10 27.21
C ILE A 63 -25.86 62.04 27.97
N LYS A 64 -27.17 61.86 27.83
CA LYS A 64 -28.15 62.64 28.59
C LYS A 64 -28.04 62.42 30.10
N ASP A 65 -27.73 61.20 30.52
CA ASP A 65 -27.55 60.88 31.94
C ASP A 65 -26.22 61.43 32.46
N GLU A 66 -25.12 61.29 31.71
CA GLU A 66 -23.82 61.90 32.07
C GLU A 66 -23.90 63.44 32.16
N ILE A 67 -24.61 64.10 31.25
CA ILE A 67 -24.78 65.57 31.28
C ILE A 67 -25.47 66.04 32.57
N LYS A 68 -26.39 65.27 33.16
CA LYS A 68 -27.04 65.63 34.43
C LYS A 68 -26.05 65.66 35.59
N GLU A 69 -24.97 64.90 35.52
CA GLU A 69 -23.93 64.90 36.56
C GLU A 69 -23.19 66.26 36.65
N LEU A 70 -23.28 67.10 35.59
CA LEU A 70 -22.78 68.47 35.59
C LEU A 70 -23.53 69.39 36.59
N GLU A 71 -24.70 68.98 37.10
CA GLU A 71 -25.35 69.68 38.21
C GLU A 71 -24.52 69.62 39.50
N PHE A 72 -23.70 68.57 39.65
CA PHE A 72 -22.94 68.26 40.85
C PHE A 72 -21.42 68.46 40.70
N SER A 73 -20.93 68.78 39.48
CA SER A 73 -19.51 68.98 39.18
C SER A 73 -19.27 70.25 38.35
N ASN A 74 -18.07 70.84 38.49
CA ASN A 74 -17.65 71.98 37.67
C ASN A 74 -17.11 71.58 36.29
N GLU A 75 -16.75 70.30 36.10
CA GLU A 75 -16.22 69.75 34.86
C GLU A 75 -16.61 68.28 34.71
N ILE A 76 -16.96 67.87 33.49
CA ILE A 76 -17.21 66.48 33.14
C ILE A 76 -16.61 66.15 31.76
N GLU A 77 -15.98 64.99 31.67
CA GLU A 77 -15.57 64.38 30.40
C GLU A 77 -16.61 63.33 30.02
N LEU A 78 -17.33 63.57 28.92
CA LEU A 78 -18.38 62.67 28.45
C LEU A 78 -17.76 61.46 27.74
N SER A 79 -18.41 60.30 27.85
CA SER A 79 -18.07 59.11 27.07
C SER A 79 -18.08 59.46 25.58
N PRO A 80 -17.09 59.01 24.77
CA PRO A 80 -17.10 59.31 23.36
C PRO A 80 -18.37 58.83 22.66
N TYR A 81 -18.97 59.69 21.85
CA TYR A 81 -20.26 59.41 21.22
C TYR A 81 -20.32 59.88 19.78
N ARG A 82 -21.32 59.41 19.04
CA ARG A 82 -21.48 59.72 17.62
C ARG A 82 -22.42 60.90 17.41
N VAL A 83 -22.01 61.82 16.55
CA VAL A 83 -22.86 62.92 16.04
C VAL A 83 -23.00 62.85 14.54
N LEU A 84 -24.20 63.18 14.06
CA LEU A 84 -24.55 63.26 12.66
C LEU A 84 -24.08 64.60 12.09
N THR A 85 -23.24 64.53 11.07
CA THR A 85 -22.81 65.70 10.28
C THR A 85 -23.90 66.08 9.28
N LYS A 86 -23.87 67.32 8.77
CA LYS A 86 -24.80 67.79 7.73
C LYS A 86 -24.76 66.93 6.46
N ASN A 87 -23.61 66.36 6.15
CA ASN A 87 -23.42 65.44 5.02
C ASN A 87 -23.94 64.02 5.31
N SER A 88 -24.76 63.83 6.35
CA SER A 88 -25.40 62.58 6.74
C SER A 88 -24.43 61.45 7.13
N ASN A 89 -23.20 61.79 7.53
CA ASN A 89 -22.21 60.85 8.07
C ASN A 89 -22.10 60.99 9.59
N TYR A 90 -21.91 59.87 10.30
CA TYR A 90 -21.61 59.90 11.73
C TYR A 90 -20.11 60.05 11.99
N ILE A 91 -19.74 60.98 12.85
CA ILE A 91 -18.37 61.10 13.38
C ILE A 91 -18.36 60.81 14.88
N TRP A 92 -17.25 60.29 15.39
CA TRP A 92 -17.02 60.13 16.82
C TRP A 92 -16.42 61.41 17.38
N ILE A 93 -17.02 61.91 18.45
CA ILE A 93 -16.53 63.08 19.16
C ILE A 93 -16.25 62.75 20.62
N LYS A 94 -15.29 63.48 21.17
CA LYS A 94 -14.99 63.56 22.60
C LYS A 94 -15.40 64.94 23.06
N GLU A 95 -16.23 65.03 24.10
CA GLU A 95 -16.73 66.29 24.64
C GLU A 95 -16.34 66.43 26.12
N ILE A 96 -15.80 67.59 26.47
CA ILE A 96 -15.58 68.01 27.86
C ILE A 96 -16.46 69.22 28.11
N ARG A 97 -17.34 69.15 29.12
CA ARG A 97 -18.15 70.30 29.55
C ARG A 97 -17.59 70.89 30.83
N LYS A 98 -17.49 72.22 30.88
CA LYS A 98 -17.05 72.97 32.05
C LYS A 98 -18.05 74.06 32.39
N LYS A 99 -18.30 74.23 33.68
CA LYS A 99 -19.14 75.30 34.23
C LYS A 99 -18.26 76.48 34.64
N PHE A 100 -18.58 77.65 34.12
CA PHE A 100 -17.92 78.90 34.44
C PHE A 100 -18.92 79.86 35.07
N TYR A 101 -18.52 80.52 36.14
CA TYR A 101 -19.36 81.54 36.78
C TYR A 101 -18.89 82.93 36.32
N ASP A 102 -19.78 83.72 35.73
CA ASP A 102 -19.49 85.08 35.30
C ASP A 102 -19.90 86.09 36.38
N ASN A 103 -18.88 86.65 37.05
CA ASN A 103 -19.05 87.64 38.12
C ASN A 103 -19.71 88.94 37.66
N LYS A 104 -19.75 89.25 36.35
CA LYS A 104 -20.32 90.52 35.84
C LYS A 104 -21.83 90.46 35.65
N ILE A 105 -22.37 89.29 35.35
CA ILE A 105 -23.80 89.07 35.12
C ILE A 105 -24.45 88.14 36.15
N ASN A 106 -23.66 87.66 37.12
CA ASN A 106 -24.12 86.81 38.24
C ASN A 106 -24.79 85.52 37.78
N GLU A 107 -24.29 84.93 36.69
CA GLU A 107 -24.86 83.75 36.03
C GLU A 107 -23.79 82.69 35.77
N ASN A 108 -24.21 81.42 35.74
CA ASN A 108 -23.39 80.29 35.31
C ASN A 108 -23.51 80.10 33.80
N HIS A 109 -22.38 79.93 33.13
CA HIS A 109 -22.30 79.51 31.73
C HIS A 109 -21.71 78.11 31.64
N ILE A 110 -22.24 77.31 30.72
CA ILE A 110 -21.68 76.01 30.38
C ILE A 110 -20.92 76.16 29.07
N CYS A 111 -19.65 75.78 29.08
CA CYS A 111 -18.80 75.74 27.89
C CYS A 111 -18.46 74.28 27.57
N SER A 112 -18.48 73.91 26.31
CA SER A 112 -18.14 72.57 25.84
C SER A 112 -17.01 72.59 24.82
N TYR A 113 -16.08 71.66 24.99
CA TYR A 113 -14.91 71.46 24.14
C TYR A 113 -15.08 70.12 23.43
N ILE A 114 -15.28 70.17 22.11
CA ILE A 114 -15.58 69.00 21.29
C ILE A 114 -14.42 68.72 20.35
N SER A 115 -13.86 67.53 20.39
CA SER A 115 -12.78 67.09 19.49
C SER A 115 -13.22 65.87 18.67
N ASN A 116 -12.92 65.85 17.37
CA ASN A 116 -13.22 64.69 16.53
C ASN A 116 -12.15 63.59 16.73
N ILE A 117 -12.59 62.44 17.21
CA ILE A 117 -11.73 61.27 17.49
C ILE A 117 -11.99 60.10 16.54
N THR A 118 -12.70 60.32 15.43
CA THR A 118 -13.09 59.27 14.47
C THR A 118 -11.88 58.47 13.96
N LYS A 119 -10.76 59.15 13.65
CA LYS A 119 -9.52 58.50 13.21
C LYS A 119 -8.95 57.57 14.29
N GLU A 120 -8.92 58.01 15.54
CA GLU A 120 -8.39 57.22 16.66
C GLU A 120 -9.28 55.99 16.93
N VAL A 121 -10.59 56.17 16.95
CA VAL A 121 -11.56 55.08 17.14
C VAL A 121 -11.43 54.05 16.01
N ASN A 122 -11.32 54.51 14.76
CA ASN A 122 -11.15 53.61 13.61
C ASN A 122 -9.81 52.87 13.64
N LEU A 123 -8.71 53.53 14.02
CA LEU A 123 -7.41 52.88 14.19
C LEU A 123 -7.44 51.81 15.29
N LYS A 124 -8.04 52.12 16.45
CA LYS A 124 -8.21 51.14 17.54
C LYS A 124 -9.07 49.95 17.11
N LYS A 125 -10.19 50.21 16.41
CA LYS A 125 -11.04 49.14 15.84
C LYS A 125 -10.28 48.29 14.84
N ASN A 126 -9.59 48.91 13.87
CA ASN A 126 -8.81 48.19 12.87
C ASN A 126 -7.72 47.33 13.53
N LEU A 127 -6.97 47.89 14.47
CA LEU A 127 -5.96 47.14 15.22
C LEU A 127 -6.58 45.95 15.96
N PHE A 128 -7.73 46.13 16.60
CA PHE A 128 -8.47 45.05 17.26
C PHE A 128 -8.90 43.96 16.27
N TYR A 129 -9.50 44.33 15.13
CA TYR A 129 -9.93 43.38 14.11
C TYR A 129 -8.75 42.65 13.47
N THR A 130 -7.67 43.35 13.13
CA THR A 130 -6.45 42.75 12.58
C THR A 130 -5.84 41.76 13.57
N ASN A 131 -5.70 42.12 14.84
CA ASN A 131 -5.20 41.21 15.87
C ASN A 131 -6.11 39.98 16.06
N LYS A 132 -7.43 40.18 16.00
CA LYS A 132 -8.41 39.08 16.07
C LYS A 132 -8.26 38.13 14.89
N ILE A 133 -8.16 38.64 13.66
CA ILE A 133 -7.97 37.84 12.45
C ILE A 133 -6.65 37.05 12.52
N ILE A 134 -5.53 37.71 12.85
CA ILE A 134 -4.22 37.05 12.96
C ILE A 134 -4.28 35.94 14.00
N LYS A 135 -4.86 36.18 15.18
CA LYS A 135 -5.02 35.17 16.22
C LYS A 135 -5.89 34.00 15.74
N THR A 136 -7.01 34.28 15.07
CA THR A 136 -7.89 33.24 14.53
C THR A 136 -7.20 32.39 13.46
N VAL A 137 -6.43 32.98 12.55
CA VAL A 137 -5.66 32.23 11.53
C VAL A 137 -4.56 31.39 12.19
N TYR A 138 -3.86 31.96 13.16
CA TYR A 138 -2.82 31.27 13.93
C TYR A 138 -3.38 30.06 14.69
N ASP A 139 -4.47 30.23 15.43
CA ASP A 139 -5.07 29.19 16.27
C ASP A 139 -5.84 28.13 15.51
N ASN A 140 -6.38 28.44 14.32
CA ASN A 140 -7.07 27.45 13.47
C ASN A 140 -6.19 26.84 12.38
N SER A 141 -4.87 27.12 12.40
CA SER A 141 -3.94 26.48 11.47
C SER A 141 -3.87 24.98 11.75
N VAL A 142 -3.85 24.17 10.69
CA VAL A 142 -3.61 22.72 10.78
C VAL A 142 -2.15 22.43 11.20
N HIS A 143 -1.27 23.40 11.00
CA HIS A 143 0.13 23.30 11.38
C HIS A 143 0.33 23.62 12.86
N LEU A 144 1.29 22.94 13.48
CA LEU A 144 1.78 23.21 14.82
C LEU A 144 2.70 24.43 14.73
N ILE A 145 2.29 25.57 15.27
CA ILE A 145 3.07 26.81 15.18
C ILE A 145 3.56 27.21 16.56
N ALA A 146 4.85 27.50 16.67
CA ALA A 146 5.46 28.08 17.87
C ALA A 146 6.36 29.27 17.51
N LEU A 147 6.31 30.30 18.35
CA LEU A 147 7.19 31.46 18.26
C LEU A 147 8.24 31.37 19.37
N LEU A 148 9.52 31.51 19.00
CA LEU A 148 10.64 31.41 19.91
C LEU A 148 11.52 32.67 19.85
N LYS A 149 12.24 32.94 20.94
CA LYS A 149 13.42 33.84 20.93
C LYS A 149 14.58 33.16 20.18
N PRO A 150 15.59 33.91 19.68
CA PRO A 150 16.74 33.35 18.98
C PRO A 150 17.58 32.38 19.82
N ASN A 151 17.46 32.45 21.14
CA ASN A 151 18.09 31.53 22.09
C ASN A 151 17.26 30.26 22.35
N GLY A 152 16.17 30.03 21.61
CA GLY A 152 15.29 28.86 21.71
C GLY A 152 14.25 28.91 22.83
N THR A 153 14.06 30.05 23.51
CA THR A 153 13.01 30.19 24.53
C THR A 153 11.63 30.36 23.88
N LEU A 154 10.64 29.56 24.30
CA LEU A 154 9.28 29.59 23.76
C LEU A 154 8.51 30.83 24.25
N ILE A 155 7.92 31.57 23.31
CA ILE A 155 7.14 32.78 23.56
C ILE A 155 5.65 32.48 23.47
N LYS A 156 5.25 31.75 22.43
CA LYS A 156 3.86 31.36 22.16
C LYS A 156 3.80 30.06 21.38
N ALA A 157 2.67 29.38 21.48
CA ALA A 157 2.29 28.26 20.62
C ALA A 157 0.82 28.40 20.23
N ASN A 158 0.44 27.94 19.04
CA ASN A 158 -0.96 28.00 18.63
C ASN A 158 -1.78 26.92 19.31
N LYS A 159 -3.10 27.08 19.31
CA LYS A 159 -4.02 26.11 19.90
C LYS A 159 -3.77 24.68 19.41
N THR A 160 -3.56 24.49 18.10
CA THR A 160 -3.24 23.18 17.50
C THR A 160 -1.98 22.55 18.11
N ALA A 161 -0.91 23.32 18.29
CA ALA A 161 0.32 22.82 18.93
C ALA A 161 0.13 22.45 20.39
N LEU A 162 -0.69 23.20 21.14
CA LEU A 162 -0.98 22.95 22.55
C LEU A 162 -1.84 21.69 22.75
N GLU A 163 -2.88 21.54 21.91
CA GLU A 163 -3.75 20.37 21.91
C GLU A 163 -2.97 19.10 21.55
N PHE A 164 -2.08 19.18 20.55
CA PHE A 164 -1.25 18.05 20.14
C PHE A 164 -0.39 17.47 21.27
N ILE A 165 0.04 18.30 22.22
CA ILE A 165 0.89 17.89 23.35
C ILE A 165 0.15 17.79 24.68
N ASN A 166 -1.14 18.08 24.66
CA ASN A 166 -2.00 18.07 25.84
C ASN A 166 -1.41 18.89 27.00
N LYS A 167 -1.00 20.13 26.72
CA LYS A 167 -0.40 21.05 27.70
C LYS A 167 -0.99 22.45 27.58
N ASP A 168 -1.15 23.11 28.71
CA ASP A 168 -1.50 24.52 28.75
C ASP A 168 -0.31 25.40 28.33
N GLU A 169 -0.61 26.51 27.65
CA GLU A 169 0.40 27.46 27.16
C GLU A 169 1.30 27.96 28.30
N LYS A 170 0.70 28.21 29.48
CA LYS A 170 1.41 28.69 30.68
C LYS A 170 2.49 27.72 31.17
N GLU A 171 2.35 26.43 30.89
CA GLU A 171 3.33 25.42 31.31
C GLU A 171 4.55 25.35 30.41
N ILE A 172 4.47 25.86 29.18
CA ILE A 172 5.53 25.75 28.17
C ILE A 172 6.17 27.09 27.82
N ILE A 173 5.48 28.21 28.03
CA ILE A 173 6.04 29.55 27.84
C ILE A 173 7.27 29.75 28.75
N ASN A 174 8.25 30.50 28.24
CA ASN A 174 9.54 30.80 28.89
C ASN A 174 10.46 29.61 29.12
N LYS A 175 10.06 28.39 28.79
CA LYS A 175 10.94 27.22 28.76
C LYS A 175 11.71 27.15 27.43
N LYS A 176 12.80 26.39 27.41
CA LYS A 176 13.49 26.12 26.15
C LYS A 176 12.69 25.13 25.32
N PHE A 177 12.66 25.36 24.02
CA PHE A 177 11.93 24.50 23.08
C PHE A 177 12.38 23.04 23.17
N TRP A 178 13.66 22.77 23.37
CA TRP A 178 14.19 21.40 23.53
C TRP A 178 13.97 20.79 24.93
N ASP A 179 13.59 21.59 25.93
CA ASP A 179 13.28 21.09 27.27
C ASP A 179 11.78 20.73 27.39
N THR A 180 11.00 20.88 26.32
CA THR A 180 9.62 20.38 26.27
C THR A 180 9.60 18.85 26.16
N ASN A 181 8.47 18.26 26.54
CA ASN A 181 8.21 16.82 26.46
C ASN A 181 8.09 16.27 25.03
N TRP A 182 8.31 17.10 24.00
CA TRP A 182 8.19 16.70 22.59
C TRP A 182 9.38 15.84 22.13
N TRP A 183 10.53 16.03 22.77
CA TRP A 183 11.81 15.53 22.27
C TRP A 183 12.37 14.46 23.19
N ASP A 184 12.72 13.32 22.61
CA ASP A 184 13.62 12.37 23.26
C ASP A 184 15.05 12.96 23.37
N GLU A 185 15.91 12.32 24.18
CA GLU A 185 17.29 12.79 24.40
C GLU A 185 18.12 12.90 23.11
N SER A 186 17.87 12.04 22.12
CA SER A 186 18.56 12.10 20.83
C SER A 186 18.13 13.33 20.02
N GLN A 187 16.83 13.67 20.05
CA GLN A 187 16.26 14.80 19.33
C GLN A 187 16.61 16.14 19.97
N LYS A 188 16.79 16.19 21.30
CA LYS A 188 17.18 17.42 22.02
C LYS A 188 18.46 18.04 21.49
N GLN A 189 19.47 17.23 21.16
CA GLN A 189 20.73 17.75 20.62
C GLN A 189 20.57 18.26 19.17
N ILE A 190 19.78 17.55 18.38
CA ILE A 190 19.51 17.90 16.98
C ILE A 190 18.75 19.22 16.91
N ILE A 191 17.69 19.38 17.70
CA ILE A 191 16.89 20.60 17.68
C ILE A 191 17.68 21.82 18.19
N LYS A 192 18.59 21.64 19.18
CA LYS A 192 19.51 22.70 19.61
C LYS A 192 20.39 23.17 18.46
N LYS A 193 20.91 22.23 17.66
CA LYS A 193 21.74 22.55 16.47
C LYS A 193 20.92 23.25 15.40
N ASP A 194 19.70 22.78 15.14
CA ASP A 194 18.78 23.35 14.16
C ASP A 194 18.39 24.79 14.54
N LEU A 195 18.05 25.03 15.81
CA LEU A 195 17.76 26.37 16.32
C LEU A 195 18.99 27.30 16.27
N LYS A 196 20.19 26.79 16.54
CA LYS A 196 21.43 27.57 16.43
C LYS A 196 21.77 27.94 14.99
N LYS A 197 21.40 27.11 14.01
CA LYS A 197 21.49 27.46 12.59
C LYS A 197 20.45 28.52 12.24
N ALA A 198 19.21 28.33 12.67
CA ALA A 198 18.13 29.26 12.40
C ALA A 198 18.38 30.65 13.00
N SER A 199 18.96 30.74 14.20
CA SER A 199 19.31 32.01 14.83
C SER A 199 20.42 32.78 14.11
N LYS A 200 21.17 32.12 13.22
CA LYS A 200 22.14 32.76 12.30
C LYS A 200 21.52 33.17 10.96
N GLY A 201 20.21 33.00 10.79
CA GLY A 201 19.48 33.42 9.60
C GLY A 201 19.20 32.31 8.57
N PHE A 202 19.58 31.06 8.85
CA PHE A 202 19.32 29.95 7.93
C PHE A 202 17.91 29.40 8.08
N LEU A 203 17.22 29.16 6.97
CA LEU A 203 16.02 28.32 6.97
C LEU A 203 16.44 26.88 7.29
N VAL A 204 15.82 26.26 8.30
CA VAL A 204 16.06 24.86 8.64
C VAL A 204 14.81 24.06 8.41
N HIS A 205 14.96 22.95 7.69
CA HIS A 205 13.90 22.00 7.40
C HIS A 205 14.37 20.59 7.76
N SER A 206 13.56 19.85 8.50
CA SER A 206 13.93 18.50 8.95
C SER A 206 12.72 17.68 9.38
N GLU A 207 12.77 16.37 9.16
CA GLU A 207 11.84 15.43 9.78
C GLU A 207 12.28 15.09 11.22
N LYS A 208 11.32 14.99 12.13
CA LYS A 208 11.55 14.73 13.54
C LYS A 208 10.55 13.69 14.03
N LYS A 209 11.04 12.71 14.79
CA LYS A 209 10.17 11.80 15.54
C LYS A 209 9.90 12.42 16.91
N VAL A 210 8.62 12.51 17.31
CA VAL A 210 8.21 13.13 18.57
C VAL A 210 7.21 12.21 19.30
N LEU A 211 7.20 12.28 20.63
CA LEU A 211 6.30 11.50 21.50
C LEU A 211 6.25 10.00 21.13
N ASP A 212 7.40 9.43 20.75
CA ASP A 212 7.62 8.03 20.35
C ASP A 212 6.81 7.46 19.18
N GLU A 213 5.76 8.12 18.71
CA GLU A 213 4.84 7.59 17.70
C GLU A 213 4.57 8.52 16.51
N TYR A 214 4.87 9.82 16.66
CA TYR A 214 4.54 10.83 15.65
C TYR A 214 5.77 11.23 14.84
N TYR A 215 5.52 11.56 13.57
CA TYR A 215 6.51 12.12 12.67
C TYR A 215 6.07 13.53 12.28
N ILE A 216 6.88 14.52 12.64
CA ILE A 216 6.65 15.92 12.33
C ILE A 216 7.69 16.39 11.32
N GLU A 217 7.22 16.95 10.22
CA GLU A 217 8.03 17.75 9.32
C GLU A 217 8.16 19.16 9.93
N LEU A 218 9.33 19.49 10.46
CA LEU A 218 9.60 20.73 11.18
C LEU A 218 10.38 21.71 10.31
N THR A 219 9.84 22.91 10.15
CA THR A 219 10.49 24.05 9.51
C THR A 219 10.72 25.16 10.54
N ILE A 220 11.93 25.71 10.59
CA ILE A 220 12.31 26.82 11.48
C ILE A 220 12.73 28.01 10.63
N LYS A 221 11.95 29.09 10.69
CA LYS A 221 12.10 30.31 9.91
C LYS A 221 12.57 31.46 10.82
N PRO A 222 13.69 32.13 10.53
CA PRO A 222 14.09 33.34 11.25
C PRO A 222 13.21 34.53 10.84
N VAL A 223 12.85 35.35 11.83
CA VAL A 223 12.14 36.62 11.66
C VAL A 223 13.10 37.75 11.95
N TYR A 224 13.14 38.73 11.05
CA TYR A 224 14.11 39.81 11.08
C TYR A 224 13.47 41.14 11.46
N ASP A 225 14.27 41.97 12.12
CA ASP A 225 14.06 43.40 12.30
C ASP A 225 15.41 44.09 12.09
N GLU A 226 15.47 45.08 11.20
CA GLU A 226 16.70 45.80 10.82
C GLU A 226 17.95 44.88 10.65
N ASN A 227 17.83 43.80 9.88
CA ASN A 227 18.87 42.78 9.63
C ASN A 227 19.29 41.90 10.82
N ARG A 228 18.60 41.99 11.96
CA ARG A 228 18.82 41.14 13.13
C ARG A 228 17.71 40.13 13.30
N VAL A 229 18.06 38.86 13.55
CA VAL A 229 17.07 37.83 13.90
C VAL A 229 16.50 38.15 15.29
N ILE A 230 15.22 38.50 15.36
CA ILE A 230 14.51 38.83 16.61
C ILE A 230 13.66 37.66 17.12
N TYR A 231 13.16 36.81 16.22
CA TYR A 231 12.38 35.63 16.58
C TYR A 231 12.66 34.45 15.63
N LEU A 232 12.25 33.26 16.05
CA LEU A 232 12.19 32.06 15.21
C LEU A 232 10.74 31.57 15.20
N VAL A 233 10.19 31.33 14.00
CA VAL A 233 8.90 30.68 13.81
C VAL A 233 9.16 29.22 13.50
N CYS A 234 8.69 28.34 14.38
CA CYS A 234 8.67 26.90 14.18
C CYS A 234 7.30 26.49 13.65
N GLU A 235 7.29 25.77 12.54
CA GLU A 235 6.10 25.24 11.89
C GLU A 235 6.28 23.73 11.74
N GLY A 236 5.45 22.96 12.42
CA GLY A 236 5.41 21.51 12.37
C GLY A 236 4.19 21.01 11.61
N LYS A 237 4.38 20.10 10.66
CA LYS A 237 3.30 19.38 9.98
C LYS A 237 3.32 17.92 10.38
N ASP A 238 2.17 17.40 10.83
CA ASP A 238 2.03 15.98 11.11
C ASP A 238 2.02 15.17 9.80
N ILE A 239 3.07 14.36 9.62
CA ILE A 239 3.24 13.45 8.48
C ILE A 239 3.13 11.97 8.91
N THR A 240 2.63 11.70 10.12
CA THR A 240 2.54 10.37 10.71
C THR A 240 1.71 9.41 9.86
N GLN A 241 0.55 9.85 9.37
CA GLN A 241 -0.28 9.01 8.50
C GLN A 241 0.41 8.71 7.16
N ALA A 242 1.11 9.69 6.58
CA ALA A 242 1.85 9.52 5.34
C ALA A 242 2.99 8.50 5.52
N LYS A 243 3.81 8.64 6.58
CA LYS A 243 4.88 7.69 6.93
C LYS A 243 4.34 6.29 7.23
N LYS A 244 3.19 6.17 7.93
CA LYS A 244 2.55 4.86 8.20
C LYS A 244 2.07 4.20 6.90
N LYS A 245 1.51 4.97 5.96
CA LYS A 245 1.11 4.46 4.62
C LYS A 245 2.33 4.04 3.80
N GLU A 246 3.38 4.86 3.76
CA GLU A 246 4.63 4.56 3.07
C GLU A 246 5.27 3.26 3.59
N LYS A 247 5.39 3.10 4.92
CA LYS A 247 5.88 1.86 5.53
C LYS A 247 5.04 0.64 5.15
N LYS A 248 3.71 0.76 5.11
CA LYS A 248 2.81 -0.32 4.68
C LYS A 248 3.03 -0.67 3.20
N ILE A 249 3.16 0.32 2.33
CA ILE A 249 3.43 0.11 0.90
C ILE A 249 4.77 -0.61 0.72
N ASN A 250 5.82 -0.14 1.39
CA ASN A 250 7.13 -0.79 1.34
C ASN A 250 7.07 -2.24 1.82
N HIS A 251 6.34 -2.50 2.92
CA HIS A 251 6.13 -3.85 3.42
C HIS A 251 5.39 -4.74 2.41
N TYR A 252 4.35 -4.24 1.74
CA TYR A 252 3.66 -4.99 0.69
C TYR A 252 4.57 -5.26 -0.51
N ASN A 253 5.39 -4.29 -0.92
CA ASN A 253 6.37 -4.47 -2.00
C ASN A 253 7.40 -5.56 -1.67
N GLU A 254 7.88 -5.62 -0.42
CA GLU A 254 8.78 -6.69 0.04
C GLU A 254 8.11 -8.07 -0.04
N ILE A 255 6.83 -8.18 0.34
CA ILE A 255 6.07 -9.44 0.24
C ILE A 255 5.91 -9.85 -1.23
N ILE A 256 5.54 -8.90 -2.09
CA ILE A 256 5.34 -9.12 -3.54
C ILE A 256 6.66 -9.54 -4.20
N ASN A 257 7.80 -8.92 -3.85
CA ASN A 257 9.11 -9.26 -4.40
C ASN A 257 9.57 -10.68 -4.05
N LYS A 258 9.08 -11.25 -2.94
CA LYS A 258 9.33 -12.65 -2.56
C LYS A 258 8.42 -13.65 -3.28
N GLN A 259 7.37 -13.19 -3.96
CA GLN A 259 6.52 -14.04 -4.79
C GLN A 259 7.07 -14.11 -6.21
N LEU A 260 6.87 -15.21 -6.92
CA LEU A 260 7.22 -15.30 -8.33
C LEU A 260 6.15 -14.54 -9.15
N ILE A 261 6.49 -13.34 -9.63
CA ILE A 261 5.56 -12.46 -10.35
C ILE A 261 6.29 -11.78 -11.50
N SER A 262 5.57 -11.60 -12.61
CA SER A 262 5.98 -10.71 -13.70
C SER A 262 4.79 -9.96 -14.26
N ILE A 263 4.99 -8.70 -14.65
CA ILE A 263 4.02 -7.87 -15.32
C ILE A 263 4.52 -7.61 -16.73
N THR A 264 3.64 -7.77 -17.71
CA THR A 264 3.93 -7.56 -19.13
C THR A 264 3.01 -6.52 -19.73
N ASN A 265 3.39 -5.87 -20.82
CA ASN A 265 2.48 -5.07 -21.63
C ASN A 265 1.54 -5.96 -22.47
N LYS A 266 0.63 -5.35 -23.22
CA LYS A 266 -0.32 -6.05 -24.10
C LYS A 266 0.36 -6.93 -25.18
N GLU A 267 1.61 -6.65 -25.56
CA GLU A 267 2.40 -7.45 -26.50
C GLU A 267 3.21 -8.58 -25.82
N GLY A 268 3.09 -8.77 -24.50
CA GLY A 268 3.82 -9.80 -23.74
C GLY A 268 5.29 -9.47 -23.48
N ILE A 269 5.67 -8.20 -23.58
CA ILE A 269 6.99 -7.68 -23.19
C ILE A 269 6.98 -7.41 -21.69
N ILE A 270 7.96 -7.96 -20.97
CA ILE A 270 8.09 -7.81 -19.51
C ILE A 270 8.38 -6.34 -19.18
N LYS A 271 7.49 -5.71 -18.42
CA LYS A 271 7.68 -4.37 -17.85
C LYS A 271 8.35 -4.47 -16.49
N GLU A 272 7.90 -5.42 -15.67
CA GLU A 272 8.41 -5.61 -14.31
C GLU A 272 8.43 -7.09 -13.94
N CYS A 273 9.33 -7.45 -13.04
CA CYS A 273 9.38 -8.76 -12.42
C CYS A 273 9.93 -8.67 -11.00
N SER A 274 9.54 -9.62 -10.17
CA SER A 274 9.99 -9.73 -8.78
C SER A 274 11.40 -10.32 -8.70
N ASP A 275 12.06 -10.10 -7.56
CA ASP A 275 13.40 -10.63 -7.30
C ASP A 275 13.38 -12.16 -7.25
N ALA A 276 12.36 -12.75 -6.63
CA ALA A 276 12.19 -14.21 -6.62
C ALA A 276 12.07 -14.80 -8.04
N PHE A 277 11.43 -14.07 -8.98
CA PHE A 277 11.34 -14.51 -10.37
C PHE A 277 12.71 -14.48 -11.07
N CYS A 278 13.53 -13.47 -10.78
CA CYS A 278 14.90 -13.36 -11.27
C CYS A 278 15.75 -14.53 -10.74
N GLU A 279 15.71 -14.79 -9.43
CA GLU A 279 16.41 -15.91 -8.79
C GLU A 279 16.02 -17.28 -9.38
N LEU A 280 14.71 -17.53 -9.58
CA LEU A 280 14.25 -18.80 -10.15
C LEU A 280 14.73 -18.98 -11.59
N THR A 281 14.67 -17.93 -12.40
CA THR A 281 14.98 -17.99 -13.83
C THR A 281 16.48 -17.90 -14.11
N GLY A 282 17.26 -17.33 -13.18
CA GLY A 282 18.69 -17.06 -13.31
C GLY A 282 19.03 -15.87 -14.20
N TYR A 283 18.05 -15.03 -14.53
CA TYR A 283 18.26 -13.79 -15.27
C TYR A 283 18.21 -12.59 -14.34
N ASP A 284 19.02 -11.58 -14.62
CA ASP A 284 18.92 -10.30 -13.92
C ASP A 284 17.71 -9.51 -14.41
N LYS A 285 17.18 -8.63 -13.55
CA LYS A 285 16.03 -7.78 -13.87
C LYS A 285 16.24 -6.97 -15.16
N ASN A 286 17.45 -6.43 -15.35
CA ASN A 286 17.82 -5.65 -16.54
C ASN A 286 17.85 -6.48 -17.84
N GLU A 287 18.01 -7.81 -17.73
CA GLU A 287 17.99 -8.72 -18.88
C GLU A 287 16.57 -9.15 -19.24
N LEU A 288 15.65 -9.18 -18.25
CA LEU A 288 14.26 -9.58 -18.44
C LEU A 288 13.38 -8.41 -18.88
N VAL A 289 13.53 -7.24 -18.26
CA VAL A 289 12.73 -6.06 -18.57
C VAL A 289 13.00 -5.62 -20.01
N GLY A 290 11.92 -5.39 -20.77
CA GLY A 290 11.98 -5.06 -22.20
C GLY A 290 12.10 -6.28 -23.13
N LYS A 291 12.19 -7.52 -22.60
CA LYS A 291 12.17 -8.74 -23.43
C LYS A 291 10.79 -9.39 -23.45
N LYS A 292 10.53 -10.15 -24.51
CA LYS A 292 9.34 -11.00 -24.60
C LYS A 292 9.47 -12.20 -23.67
N HIS A 293 8.35 -12.61 -23.08
CA HIS A 293 8.28 -13.75 -22.16
C HIS A 293 8.70 -15.10 -22.76
N ASN A 294 8.72 -15.20 -24.10
CA ASN A 294 9.16 -16.39 -24.81
C ASN A 294 10.63 -16.78 -24.56
N ILE A 295 11.45 -15.90 -23.97
CA ILE A 295 12.83 -16.19 -23.55
C ILE A 295 12.92 -17.41 -22.62
N LEU A 296 11.86 -17.68 -21.82
CA LEU A 296 11.78 -18.81 -20.90
C LEU A 296 11.16 -20.07 -21.54
N LYS A 297 10.68 -20.02 -22.80
CA LYS A 297 10.02 -21.15 -23.47
C LYS A 297 11.01 -22.32 -23.61
N HIS A 298 10.58 -23.50 -23.15
CA HIS A 298 11.38 -24.72 -23.30
C HIS A 298 11.30 -25.25 -24.75
N PRO A 299 12.40 -25.69 -25.39
CA PRO A 299 12.42 -26.17 -26.78
C PRO A 299 11.46 -27.34 -27.06
N ASN A 300 11.33 -28.29 -26.12
CA ASN A 300 10.40 -29.41 -26.26
C ASN A 300 8.90 -29.06 -26.09
N ASN A 301 8.54 -27.78 -25.91
CA ASN A 301 7.14 -27.34 -25.90
C ASN A 301 6.67 -26.91 -27.31
N ASN A 302 7.03 -27.68 -28.33
CA ASN A 302 6.69 -27.39 -29.73
C ASN A 302 5.21 -27.62 -30.08
N ASN A 303 4.39 -28.17 -29.18
CA ASN A 303 2.93 -28.20 -29.35
C ASN A 303 2.35 -26.89 -28.82
N ASP A 304 2.11 -25.94 -29.73
CA ASP A 304 1.62 -24.58 -29.46
C ASP A 304 0.20 -24.49 -28.89
N ASP A 305 -0.56 -25.59 -28.80
CA ASP A 305 -1.96 -25.58 -28.33
C ASP A 305 -2.16 -24.87 -26.99
N LYS A 306 -1.24 -25.03 -26.04
CA LYS A 306 -1.32 -24.37 -24.73
C LYS A 306 -0.99 -22.88 -24.75
N TYR A 307 -0.08 -22.47 -25.63
CA TYR A 307 0.26 -21.05 -25.76
C TYR A 307 -0.82 -20.33 -26.57
N LYS A 308 -1.44 -21.02 -27.52
CA LYS A 308 -2.61 -20.54 -28.26
C LYS A 308 -3.80 -20.34 -27.31
N ASP A 309 -4.14 -21.36 -26.52
CA ASP A 309 -5.17 -21.28 -25.48
C ASP A 309 -4.90 -20.15 -24.47
N LEU A 310 -3.64 -19.97 -24.07
CA LEU A 310 -3.22 -18.85 -23.21
C LEU A 310 -3.56 -17.50 -23.85
N TRP A 311 -3.09 -17.26 -25.08
CA TRP A 311 -3.29 -15.96 -25.73
C TRP A 311 -4.77 -15.70 -26.00
N GLU A 312 -5.49 -16.68 -26.53
CA GLU A 312 -6.95 -16.58 -26.76
C GLU A 312 -7.71 -16.26 -25.47
N THR A 313 -7.31 -16.84 -24.34
CA THR A 313 -7.96 -16.59 -23.05
C THR A 313 -7.70 -15.17 -22.55
N ILE A 314 -6.43 -14.74 -22.48
CA ILE A 314 -6.07 -13.47 -21.85
C ILE A 314 -6.47 -12.26 -22.71
N THR A 315 -6.53 -12.40 -24.04
CA THR A 315 -7.01 -11.32 -24.91
C THR A 315 -8.52 -11.13 -24.84
N LEU A 316 -9.28 -12.15 -24.42
CA LEU A 316 -10.72 -12.07 -24.16
C LEU A 316 -11.05 -11.54 -22.75
N ASN A 317 -10.08 -10.90 -22.09
CA ASN A 317 -10.19 -10.38 -20.72
C ASN A 317 -10.53 -11.47 -19.68
N ARG A 318 -10.00 -12.69 -19.85
CA ARG A 318 -10.21 -13.82 -18.92
C ARG A 318 -8.88 -14.23 -18.27
N THR A 319 -8.96 -14.72 -17.04
CA THR A 319 -7.80 -15.30 -16.36
C THR A 319 -7.47 -16.67 -16.94
N TRP A 320 -6.23 -16.84 -17.39
CA TRP A 320 -5.71 -18.13 -17.82
C TRP A 320 -4.98 -18.84 -16.68
N LYS A 321 -5.16 -20.16 -16.59
CA LYS A 321 -4.44 -21.01 -15.63
C LYS A 321 -3.90 -22.26 -16.31
N GLY A 322 -2.60 -22.53 -16.17
CA GLY A 322 -2.03 -23.70 -16.81
C GLY A 322 -0.62 -24.07 -16.35
N LYS A 323 -0.22 -25.30 -16.69
CA LYS A 323 1.10 -25.87 -16.35
C LYS A 323 2.02 -25.84 -17.55
N LEU A 324 3.12 -25.11 -17.42
CA LEU A 324 4.14 -24.93 -18.44
C LEU A 324 5.49 -25.46 -17.96
N LYS A 325 6.26 -25.99 -18.91
CA LYS A 325 7.65 -26.36 -18.71
C LYS A 325 8.51 -25.25 -19.30
N ASN A 326 9.36 -24.62 -18.50
CA ASN A 326 10.22 -23.53 -18.92
C ASN A 326 11.69 -23.91 -18.74
N LYS A 327 12.58 -23.07 -19.27
CA LYS A 327 14.03 -23.16 -19.10
C LYS A 327 14.57 -21.90 -18.43
N THR A 328 15.55 -22.08 -17.56
CA THR A 328 16.36 -21.01 -16.95
C THR A 328 17.46 -20.55 -17.91
N LYS A 329 18.19 -19.48 -17.55
CA LYS A 329 19.33 -18.95 -18.32
C LYS A 329 20.41 -20.00 -18.58
N ASP A 330 20.71 -20.82 -17.58
CA ASP A 330 21.68 -21.93 -17.64
C ASP A 330 21.12 -23.20 -18.33
N GLY A 331 19.90 -23.16 -18.87
CA GLY A 331 19.29 -24.26 -19.61
C GLY A 331 18.59 -25.33 -18.77
N ARG A 332 18.56 -25.21 -17.43
CA ARG A 332 17.81 -26.15 -16.57
C ARG A 332 16.30 -26.06 -16.82
N SER A 333 15.67 -27.22 -16.89
CA SER A 333 14.21 -27.33 -17.00
C SER A 333 13.53 -27.14 -15.64
N PHE A 334 12.49 -26.31 -15.61
CA PHE A 334 11.62 -26.17 -14.45
C PHE A 334 10.14 -26.16 -14.86
N TRP A 335 9.28 -26.57 -13.95
CA TRP A 335 7.83 -26.61 -14.15
C TRP A 335 7.16 -25.56 -13.28
N VAL A 336 6.29 -24.77 -13.91
CA VAL A 336 5.48 -23.77 -13.25
C VAL A 336 4.00 -24.00 -13.54
N GLU A 337 3.18 -23.75 -12.53
CA GLU A 337 1.76 -23.53 -12.67
C GLU A 337 1.53 -22.02 -12.64
N ASN A 338 1.02 -21.48 -13.74
CA ASN A 338 0.88 -20.06 -13.95
C ASN A 338 -0.59 -19.66 -13.84
N THR A 339 -0.83 -18.52 -13.21
CA THR A 339 -2.09 -17.78 -13.33
C THR A 339 -1.79 -16.44 -13.98
N ILE A 340 -2.42 -16.16 -15.12
CA ILE A 340 -2.20 -14.92 -15.88
C ILE A 340 -3.52 -14.16 -15.94
N THR A 341 -3.51 -12.93 -15.44
CA THR A 341 -4.68 -12.06 -15.35
C THR A 341 -4.45 -10.77 -16.14
N PRO A 342 -5.39 -10.37 -17.00
CA PRO A 342 -5.37 -9.07 -17.65
C PRO A 342 -5.66 -7.95 -16.65
N ASN A 343 -4.90 -6.86 -16.74
CA ASN A 343 -5.16 -5.62 -16.01
C ASN A 343 -5.75 -4.61 -17.01
N CYS A 344 -6.90 -4.03 -16.66
CA CYS A 344 -7.62 -3.09 -17.51
C CYS A 344 -7.47 -1.65 -17.02
N ASP A 345 -7.53 -0.70 -17.95
CA ASP A 345 -7.66 0.72 -17.66
C ASP A 345 -9.08 1.09 -17.17
N GLU A 346 -9.29 2.37 -16.84
CA GLU A 346 -10.60 2.90 -16.41
C GLU A 346 -11.71 2.72 -17.46
N ASN A 347 -11.35 2.56 -18.74
CA ASN A 347 -12.26 2.35 -19.85
C ASN A 347 -12.52 0.86 -20.15
N GLY A 348 -11.92 -0.06 -19.39
CA GLY A 348 -12.05 -1.50 -19.57
C GLY A 348 -11.15 -2.11 -20.66
N ASN A 349 -10.21 -1.34 -21.23
CA ASN A 349 -9.25 -1.85 -22.21
C ASN A 349 -8.06 -2.51 -21.50
N ILE A 350 -7.58 -3.63 -22.03
CA ILE A 350 -6.43 -4.34 -21.47
C ILE A 350 -5.14 -3.53 -21.68
N GLU A 351 -4.48 -3.14 -20.57
CA GLU A 351 -3.22 -2.40 -20.58
C GLU A 351 -2.00 -3.32 -20.42
N SER A 352 -2.14 -4.34 -19.57
CA SER A 352 -1.04 -5.21 -19.17
C SER A 352 -1.55 -6.58 -18.71
N TYR A 353 -0.62 -7.52 -18.53
CA TYR A 353 -0.92 -8.83 -17.95
C TYR A 353 -0.03 -9.09 -16.74
N THR A 354 -0.64 -9.52 -15.63
CA THR A 354 0.05 -9.99 -14.43
C THR A 354 0.12 -11.51 -14.44
N ALA A 355 1.32 -12.07 -14.38
CA ALA A 355 1.55 -13.51 -14.26
C ALA A 355 2.11 -13.85 -12.88
N ILE A 356 1.44 -14.76 -12.17
CA ILE A 356 1.87 -15.33 -10.90
C ILE A 356 2.28 -16.78 -11.15
N TYR A 357 3.45 -17.18 -10.66
CA TYR A 357 4.01 -18.52 -10.86
C TYR A 357 4.04 -19.30 -9.55
N ASN A 358 3.66 -20.56 -9.63
CA ASN A 358 3.90 -21.54 -8.59
C ASN A 358 4.91 -22.58 -9.10
N ASN A 359 6.10 -22.63 -8.50
CA ASN A 359 7.12 -23.61 -8.88
C ASN A 359 6.73 -25.01 -8.39
N ILE A 360 6.34 -25.87 -9.33
CA ILE A 360 5.90 -27.25 -9.06
C ILE A 360 6.97 -28.28 -9.44
N THR A 361 8.21 -27.84 -9.71
CA THR A 361 9.31 -28.71 -10.15
C THR A 361 9.60 -29.81 -9.14
N THR A 362 9.75 -29.45 -7.86
CA THR A 362 10.03 -30.40 -6.77
C THR A 362 8.88 -31.39 -6.61
N ASN A 363 7.64 -30.91 -6.61
CA ASN A 363 6.45 -31.77 -6.51
C ASN A 363 6.36 -32.77 -7.66
N LYS A 364 6.70 -32.35 -8.89
CA LYS A 364 6.77 -33.27 -10.04
C LYS A 364 7.89 -34.29 -9.91
N LYS A 365 9.11 -33.86 -9.57
CA LYS A 365 10.26 -34.77 -9.40
C LYS A 365 10.01 -35.79 -8.29
N ILE A 366 9.45 -35.36 -7.16
CA ILE A 366 9.04 -36.25 -6.08
C ILE A 366 7.98 -37.23 -6.61
N LYS A 367 6.92 -36.74 -7.25
CA LYS A 367 5.86 -37.61 -7.77
C LYS A 367 6.37 -38.65 -8.76
N GLU A 368 7.32 -38.29 -9.64
CA GLU A 368 7.97 -39.22 -10.56
C GLU A 368 8.78 -40.27 -9.80
N LYS A 369 9.69 -39.85 -8.90
CA LYS A 369 10.44 -40.77 -8.03
C LYS A 369 9.54 -41.68 -7.20
N LEU A 370 8.38 -41.20 -6.78
CA LEU A 370 7.44 -42.00 -6.00
C LEU A 370 6.81 -43.14 -6.83
N ILE A 371 6.72 -43.00 -8.16
CA ILE A 371 6.03 -43.98 -9.01
C ILE A 371 6.95 -44.80 -9.91
N THR A 372 8.22 -44.41 -10.06
CA THR A 372 9.20 -45.13 -10.87
C THR A 372 10.20 -45.92 -10.02
N ASP A 373 10.78 -46.95 -10.62
CA ASP A 373 11.93 -47.69 -10.10
C ASP A 373 13.22 -46.91 -10.44
N GLU A 374 14.11 -46.75 -9.47
CA GLU A 374 15.29 -45.88 -9.61
C GLU A 374 16.31 -46.42 -10.60
N LEU A 375 16.45 -47.75 -10.69
CA LEU A 375 17.42 -48.38 -11.58
C LEU A 375 16.94 -48.38 -13.03
N THR A 376 15.69 -48.80 -13.26
CA THR A 376 15.18 -49.11 -14.60
C THR A 376 14.35 -47.99 -15.22
N GLY A 377 13.91 -46.99 -14.44
CA GLY A 377 13.10 -45.87 -14.93
C GLY A 377 11.68 -46.21 -15.37
N ILE A 378 11.27 -47.48 -15.28
CA ILE A 378 9.88 -47.92 -15.45
C ILE A 378 9.11 -47.78 -14.13
N TYR A 379 7.82 -48.11 -14.11
CA TYR A 379 7.02 -47.94 -12.91
C TYR A 379 7.40 -48.93 -11.80
N ASN A 380 7.33 -48.51 -10.55
CA ASN A 380 7.64 -49.36 -9.40
C ASN A 380 6.42 -50.16 -8.91
N ARG A 381 6.67 -51.10 -7.99
CA ARG A 381 5.64 -51.92 -7.32
C ARG A 381 4.53 -51.09 -6.65
N ARG A 382 4.86 -49.93 -6.07
CA ARG A 382 3.84 -49.07 -5.44
C ARG A 382 2.85 -48.54 -6.49
N TYR A 383 3.35 -48.09 -7.64
CA TYR A 383 2.48 -47.63 -8.71
C TYR A 383 1.67 -48.78 -9.34
N PHE A 384 2.26 -49.97 -9.47
CA PHE A 384 1.54 -51.19 -9.86
C PHE A 384 0.30 -51.41 -8.99
N ASN A 385 0.44 -51.36 -7.66
CA ASN A 385 -0.68 -51.57 -6.74
C ASN A 385 -1.83 -50.58 -6.99
N LYS A 386 -1.50 -49.32 -7.30
CA LYS A 386 -2.49 -48.27 -7.59
C LYS A 386 -3.19 -48.50 -8.93
N ILE A 387 -2.44 -48.82 -9.98
CA ILE A 387 -2.98 -49.03 -11.33
C ILE A 387 -3.78 -50.33 -11.40
N PHE A 388 -3.31 -51.42 -10.77
CA PHE A 388 -4.06 -52.66 -10.67
C PHE A 388 -5.45 -52.44 -10.08
N LYS A 389 -5.55 -51.70 -8.96
CA LYS A 389 -6.83 -51.36 -8.33
C LYS A 389 -7.76 -50.59 -9.29
N LYS A 390 -7.20 -49.72 -10.14
CA LYS A 390 -7.97 -48.99 -11.16
C LYS A 390 -8.50 -49.92 -12.25
N TYR A 391 -7.66 -50.83 -12.76
CA TYR A 391 -8.07 -51.84 -13.74
C TYR A 391 -9.14 -52.77 -13.17
N TYR A 392 -8.95 -53.24 -11.94
CA TYR A 392 -9.92 -54.11 -11.26
C TYR A 392 -11.28 -53.42 -11.07
N LYS A 393 -11.31 -52.15 -10.66
CA LYS A 393 -12.56 -51.37 -10.57
C LYS A 393 -13.25 -51.20 -11.93
N LYS A 394 -12.49 -50.97 -13.01
CA LYS A 394 -13.03 -50.86 -14.37
C LYS A 394 -13.61 -52.18 -14.84
N PHE A 395 -12.92 -53.28 -14.55
CA PHE A 395 -13.41 -54.62 -14.80
C PHE A 395 -14.73 -54.89 -14.05
N GLN A 396 -14.81 -54.60 -12.75
CA GLN A 396 -16.04 -54.77 -11.96
C GLN A 396 -17.22 -53.93 -12.47
N LYS A 397 -16.96 -52.69 -12.90
CA LYS A 397 -18.02 -51.75 -13.28
C LYS A 397 -18.46 -51.86 -14.74
N TYR A 398 -17.53 -52.12 -15.65
CA TYR A 398 -17.74 -52.03 -17.10
C TYR A 398 -17.41 -53.33 -17.84
N ASN A 399 -17.07 -54.40 -17.12
CA ASN A 399 -16.57 -55.66 -17.69
C ASN A 399 -15.37 -55.48 -18.64
N GLU A 400 -14.56 -54.44 -18.41
CA GLU A 400 -13.32 -54.20 -19.15
C GLU A 400 -12.28 -55.27 -18.78
N LYS A 401 -12.12 -56.28 -19.64
CA LYS A 401 -11.18 -57.39 -19.44
C LYS A 401 -9.73 -56.91 -19.55
N PHE A 402 -8.87 -57.47 -18.71
CA PHE A 402 -7.44 -57.16 -18.72
C PHE A 402 -6.61 -58.39 -18.36
N VAL A 403 -5.31 -58.27 -18.57
CA VAL A 403 -4.34 -59.35 -18.33
C VAL A 403 -3.26 -58.84 -17.40
N LEU A 404 -2.90 -59.69 -16.44
CA LEU A 404 -1.68 -59.59 -15.66
C LEU A 404 -0.66 -60.57 -16.22
N MET A 405 0.50 -60.06 -16.63
CA MET A 405 1.66 -60.89 -16.96
C MET A 405 2.72 -60.66 -15.89
N ILE A 406 3.26 -61.74 -15.34
CA ILE A 406 4.46 -61.71 -14.51
C ILE A 406 5.60 -62.24 -15.36
N VAL A 407 6.69 -61.49 -15.40
CA VAL A 407 7.85 -61.73 -16.24
C VAL A 407 9.07 -61.81 -15.33
N ASP A 408 9.92 -62.79 -15.57
CA ASP A 408 11.15 -62.99 -14.80
C ASP A 408 12.30 -63.33 -15.73
N ILE A 409 13.47 -62.77 -15.43
CA ILE A 409 14.70 -63.01 -16.19
C ILE A 409 15.27 -64.37 -15.80
N ASP A 410 15.33 -65.27 -16.78
CA ASP A 410 15.81 -66.62 -16.57
C ASP A 410 17.28 -66.63 -16.16
N TYR A 411 17.61 -67.38 -15.11
CA TYR A 411 18.97 -67.53 -14.59
C TYR A 411 19.65 -66.20 -14.20
N PHE A 412 18.89 -65.18 -13.79
CA PHE A 412 19.44 -63.87 -13.43
C PHE A 412 20.42 -63.92 -12.25
N LYS A 413 20.14 -64.74 -11.23
CA LYS A 413 21.10 -64.96 -10.13
C LYS A 413 22.46 -65.44 -10.65
N GLN A 414 22.46 -66.46 -11.52
CA GLN A 414 23.69 -66.95 -12.15
C GLN A 414 24.35 -65.89 -13.03
N TYR A 415 23.56 -65.00 -13.66
CA TYR A 415 24.11 -63.88 -14.41
C TYR A 415 24.88 -62.93 -13.48
N ASN A 416 24.29 -62.52 -12.37
CA ASN A 416 24.95 -61.64 -11.39
C ASN A 416 26.18 -62.29 -10.75
N ASP A 417 26.09 -63.57 -10.38
CA ASP A 417 27.17 -64.29 -9.71
C ASP A 417 28.42 -64.40 -10.62
N ASN A 418 28.24 -64.47 -11.95
CA ASN A 418 29.34 -64.65 -12.90
C ASN A 418 29.79 -63.35 -13.59
N TYR A 419 28.88 -62.41 -13.87
CA TYR A 419 29.17 -61.18 -14.60
C TYR A 419 29.23 -59.93 -13.71
N GLY A 420 28.87 -60.07 -12.43
CA GLY A 420 28.82 -58.99 -11.45
C GLY A 420 27.52 -58.18 -11.49
N HIS A 421 27.15 -57.60 -10.35
CA HIS A 421 25.92 -56.83 -10.18
C HIS A 421 25.81 -55.64 -11.14
N SER A 422 26.92 -54.98 -11.49
CA SER A 422 26.89 -53.84 -12.43
C SER A 422 26.39 -54.25 -13.82
N LYS A 423 26.80 -55.41 -14.33
CA LYS A 423 26.28 -55.94 -15.61
C LYS A 423 24.84 -56.43 -15.46
N GLY A 424 24.47 -56.96 -14.29
CA GLY A 424 23.08 -57.27 -13.97
C GLY A 424 22.15 -56.07 -14.02
N ASP A 425 22.62 -54.94 -13.50
CA ASP A 425 21.91 -53.67 -13.51
C ASP A 425 21.72 -53.11 -14.94
N GLU A 426 22.70 -53.27 -15.81
CA GLU A 426 22.58 -52.95 -17.25
C GLU A 426 21.52 -53.83 -17.92
N VAL A 427 21.57 -55.15 -17.67
CA VAL A 427 20.56 -56.09 -18.18
C VAL A 427 19.14 -55.71 -17.73
N LEU A 428 18.97 -55.33 -16.46
CA LEU A 428 17.67 -54.91 -15.95
C LEU A 428 17.15 -53.65 -16.66
N LYS A 429 18.03 -52.70 -16.99
CA LYS A 429 17.68 -51.50 -17.77
C LYS A 429 17.28 -51.85 -19.20
N ASP A 430 18.06 -52.70 -19.87
CA ASP A 430 17.81 -53.11 -21.25
C ASP A 430 16.50 -53.89 -21.39
N VAL A 431 16.24 -54.81 -20.46
CA VAL A 431 14.98 -55.56 -20.39
C VAL A 431 13.82 -54.60 -20.15
N ALA A 432 13.92 -53.70 -19.16
CA ALA A 432 12.86 -52.74 -18.85
C ALA A 432 12.52 -51.82 -20.03
N GLN A 433 13.54 -51.29 -20.72
CA GLN A 433 13.36 -50.43 -21.88
C GLN A 433 12.76 -51.20 -23.06
N THR A 434 13.21 -52.43 -23.29
CA THR A 434 12.69 -53.29 -24.38
C THR A 434 11.23 -53.66 -24.15
N LEU A 435 10.84 -54.01 -22.92
CA LEU A 435 9.45 -54.24 -22.56
C LEU A 435 8.60 -52.98 -22.80
N LYS A 436 9.10 -51.81 -22.39
CA LYS A 436 8.38 -50.52 -22.54
C LYS A 436 8.17 -50.13 -23.99
N LEU A 437 9.18 -50.28 -24.86
CA LEU A 437 9.11 -49.90 -26.28
C LEU A 437 8.21 -50.84 -27.10
N ASN A 438 8.06 -52.09 -26.67
CA ASN A 438 7.24 -53.08 -27.37
C ASN A 438 5.75 -53.06 -26.98
N LEU A 439 5.38 -52.22 -26.02
CA LEU A 439 4.02 -52.03 -25.50
C LEU A 439 3.39 -50.72 -26.02
N ARG A 440 2.06 -50.64 -26.00
CA ARG A 440 1.33 -49.42 -26.39
C ARG A 440 1.41 -48.37 -25.28
N LYS A 441 1.21 -47.08 -25.62
CA LYS A 441 1.17 -45.99 -24.64
C LYS A 441 0.12 -46.19 -23.52
N CYS A 442 -0.92 -46.99 -23.76
CA CYS A 442 -1.97 -47.30 -22.80
C CYS A 442 -1.69 -48.54 -21.92
N ASP A 443 -0.63 -49.31 -22.24
CA ASP A 443 -0.22 -50.50 -21.50
C ASP A 443 0.86 -50.11 -20.47
N TYR A 444 0.93 -50.83 -19.34
CA TYR A 444 1.83 -50.50 -18.24
C TYR A 444 2.82 -51.62 -17.97
N VAL A 445 4.11 -51.28 -17.84
CA VAL A 445 5.19 -52.15 -17.38
C VAL A 445 5.71 -51.66 -16.03
N PHE A 446 5.92 -52.60 -15.12
CA PHE A 446 6.36 -52.35 -13.75
C PHE A 446 7.53 -53.26 -13.38
N ARG A 447 8.46 -52.77 -12.56
CA ARG A 447 9.39 -53.61 -11.82
C ARG A 447 8.82 -53.90 -10.44
N ILE A 448 8.67 -55.18 -10.10
CA ILE A 448 8.09 -55.62 -8.82
C ILE A 448 9.17 -55.76 -7.75
N GLY A 449 10.36 -56.23 -8.11
CA GLY A 449 11.53 -56.36 -7.25
C GLY A 449 12.54 -57.33 -7.88
N GLY A 450 13.84 -57.17 -7.57
CA GLY A 450 14.88 -58.02 -8.17
C GLY A 450 14.83 -58.01 -9.69
N GLU A 451 14.67 -59.20 -10.27
CA GLU A 451 14.51 -59.51 -11.70
C GLU A 451 13.04 -59.66 -12.16
N GLU A 452 12.08 -59.41 -11.28
CA GLU A 452 10.66 -59.60 -11.58
C GLU A 452 10.01 -58.32 -12.12
N PHE A 453 9.31 -58.48 -13.24
CA PHE A 453 8.52 -57.46 -13.89
C PHE A 453 7.04 -57.87 -13.94
N ALA A 454 6.15 -56.89 -13.93
CA ALA A 454 4.73 -57.10 -14.16
C ALA A 454 4.24 -56.23 -15.31
N ILE A 455 3.30 -56.73 -16.09
CA ILE A 455 2.70 -56.01 -17.20
C ILE A 455 1.18 -56.08 -17.08
N LEU A 456 0.53 -54.92 -17.22
CA LEU A 456 -0.93 -54.78 -17.27
C LEU A 456 -1.35 -54.29 -18.65
N VAL A 457 -2.18 -55.11 -19.31
CA VAL A 457 -2.66 -54.86 -20.67
C VAL A 457 -4.19 -54.97 -20.68
N ALA A 458 -4.86 -53.97 -21.25
CA ALA A 458 -6.29 -54.07 -21.54
C ALA A 458 -6.51 -54.93 -22.79
N ILE A 459 -7.43 -55.89 -22.74
CA ILE A 459 -7.68 -56.82 -23.84
C ILE A 459 -9.16 -56.94 -24.17
N ASN A 460 -9.44 -57.14 -25.45
CA ASN A 460 -10.80 -57.38 -25.94
C ASN A 460 -11.03 -58.83 -26.36
N ARG A 461 -9.96 -59.64 -26.49
CA ARG A 461 -10.00 -61.06 -26.93
C ARG A 461 -8.97 -61.90 -26.17
N HIS A 462 -9.29 -63.17 -25.92
CA HIS A 462 -8.49 -64.09 -25.11
C HIS A 462 -7.09 -64.39 -25.70
N ASN A 463 -7.00 -64.62 -27.01
CA ASN A 463 -5.75 -65.04 -27.66
C ASN A 463 -4.68 -63.93 -27.79
N VAL A 464 -5.07 -62.66 -27.61
CA VAL A 464 -4.16 -61.50 -27.75
C VAL A 464 -3.09 -61.49 -26.66
N SER A 465 -3.40 -62.01 -25.48
CA SER A 465 -2.49 -62.07 -24.33
C SER A 465 -1.21 -62.87 -24.64
N LYS A 466 -1.35 -64.06 -25.22
CA LYS A 466 -0.22 -64.92 -25.63
C LYS A 466 0.61 -64.29 -26.73
N ILE A 467 -0.04 -63.64 -27.69
CA ILE A 467 0.65 -62.98 -28.81
C ILE A 467 1.56 -61.87 -28.28
N ILE A 468 1.04 -61.02 -27.39
CA ILE A 468 1.83 -59.94 -26.77
C ILE A 468 2.97 -60.52 -25.95
N ALA A 469 2.71 -61.52 -25.10
CA ALA A 469 3.75 -62.13 -24.28
C ALA A 469 4.86 -62.81 -25.11
N ASN A 470 4.50 -63.52 -26.17
CA ASN A 470 5.49 -64.12 -27.08
C ASN A 470 6.29 -63.05 -27.81
N LYS A 471 5.64 -61.98 -28.28
CA LYS A 471 6.34 -60.83 -28.88
C LYS A 471 7.37 -60.24 -27.92
N LEU A 472 7.01 -60.06 -26.65
CA LEU A 472 7.93 -59.54 -25.63
C LEU A 472 9.09 -60.51 -25.37
N LYS A 473 8.80 -61.81 -25.24
CA LYS A 473 9.81 -62.86 -25.08
C LYS A 473 10.82 -62.87 -26.22
N GLU A 474 10.34 -62.89 -27.46
CA GLU A 474 11.20 -62.84 -28.66
C GLU A 474 11.98 -61.52 -28.75
N ALA A 475 11.38 -60.39 -28.37
CA ALA A 475 12.09 -59.10 -28.36
C ALA A 475 13.27 -59.10 -27.37
N ILE A 476 13.12 -59.72 -26.20
CA ILE A 476 14.23 -59.87 -25.24
C ILE A 476 15.28 -60.86 -25.75
N TYR A 477 14.85 -61.99 -26.31
CA TYR A 477 15.77 -62.96 -26.91
C TYR A 477 16.64 -62.32 -28.01
N ASN A 478 16.04 -61.43 -28.80
CA ASN A 478 16.68 -60.71 -29.91
C ASN A 478 17.59 -59.56 -29.46
N LEU A 479 17.67 -59.23 -28.16
CA LEU A 479 18.71 -58.34 -27.65
C LEU A 479 20.11 -58.97 -27.77
N ASN A 480 20.19 -60.29 -27.96
CA ASN A 480 21.45 -61.03 -28.11
C ASN A 480 22.45 -60.81 -26.96
N ILE A 481 21.94 -60.54 -25.75
CA ILE A 481 22.76 -60.42 -24.54
C ILE A 481 23.30 -61.81 -24.18
N ILE A 482 24.62 -61.93 -24.12
CA ILE A 482 25.33 -63.18 -23.86
C ILE A 482 25.14 -63.59 -22.40
N HIS A 483 24.75 -64.85 -22.16
CA HIS A 483 24.71 -65.46 -20.83
C HIS A 483 25.23 -66.89 -20.92
N GLU A 484 26.55 -67.07 -20.89
CA GLU A 484 27.22 -68.35 -21.18
C GLU A 484 26.89 -69.45 -20.17
N PHE A 485 26.46 -69.05 -18.97
CA PHE A 485 26.11 -69.95 -17.87
C PHE A 485 24.63 -70.34 -17.89
N SER A 486 23.84 -69.79 -18.83
CA SER A 486 22.45 -70.22 -19.06
C SER A 486 22.41 -71.36 -20.08
N PHE A 487 21.39 -72.21 -19.97
CA PHE A 487 21.14 -73.29 -20.93
C PHE A 487 21.00 -72.78 -22.39
N TYR A 488 20.48 -71.57 -22.57
CA TYR A 488 20.28 -70.95 -23.88
C TYR A 488 21.50 -70.15 -24.38
N ARG A 489 22.58 -70.09 -23.57
CA ARG A 489 23.78 -69.26 -23.80
C ARG A 489 23.49 -67.76 -24.03
N ARG A 490 22.28 -67.32 -23.68
CA ARG A 490 21.71 -66.00 -23.93
C ARG A 490 20.75 -65.64 -22.82
N LEU A 491 20.48 -64.35 -22.68
CA LEU A 491 19.44 -63.84 -21.79
C LEU A 491 18.05 -64.19 -22.32
N THR A 492 17.23 -64.84 -21.49
CA THR A 492 15.84 -65.17 -21.83
C THR A 492 14.90 -64.75 -20.70
N ILE A 493 13.61 -64.68 -21.00
CA ILE A 493 12.58 -64.43 -19.99
C ILE A 493 11.53 -65.53 -20.00
N SER A 494 11.00 -65.83 -18.82
CA SER A 494 9.81 -66.64 -18.64
C SER A 494 8.63 -65.73 -18.31
N VAL A 495 7.45 -66.04 -18.85
CA VAL A 495 6.24 -65.22 -18.68
C VAL A 495 5.07 -66.07 -18.20
N GLY A 496 4.53 -65.72 -17.03
CA GLY A 496 3.27 -66.23 -16.51
C GLY A 496 2.12 -65.29 -16.83
N ILE A 497 1.06 -65.78 -17.46
CA ILE A 497 -0.12 -64.99 -17.83
C ILE A 497 -1.33 -65.43 -17.01
N LYS A 498 -1.96 -64.46 -16.33
CA LYS A 498 -3.33 -64.60 -15.83
C LYS A 498 -4.25 -63.59 -16.51
N GLN A 499 -5.28 -64.10 -17.18
CA GLN A 499 -6.36 -63.29 -17.71
C GLN A 499 -7.43 -63.05 -16.64
N ILE A 500 -7.88 -61.81 -16.50
CA ILE A 500 -8.94 -61.44 -15.58
C ILE A 500 -10.27 -61.43 -16.35
N ASN A 501 -11.20 -62.30 -15.94
CA ASN A 501 -12.52 -62.48 -16.52
C ASN A 501 -13.59 -62.63 -15.43
N GLU A 502 -14.86 -62.78 -15.82
CA GLU A 502 -16.03 -62.80 -14.93
C GLU A 502 -15.93 -63.84 -13.80
N LYS A 503 -15.24 -64.98 -14.02
CA LYS A 503 -15.03 -66.01 -12.99
C LYS A 503 -14.17 -65.53 -11.81
N LEU A 504 -13.51 -64.38 -11.92
CA LEU A 504 -12.58 -63.84 -10.92
C LEU A 504 -13.13 -62.59 -10.21
N LEU A 505 -14.41 -62.25 -10.39
CA LEU A 505 -15.06 -61.09 -9.76
C LEU A 505 -14.97 -61.06 -8.22
N LEU A 506 -14.85 -62.24 -7.59
CA LEU A 506 -14.77 -62.44 -6.14
C LEU A 506 -13.34 -62.56 -5.59
N LYS A 507 -12.32 -62.69 -6.44
CA LYS A 507 -10.95 -62.93 -5.99
C LYS A 507 -10.25 -61.63 -5.62
N ASN A 508 -9.51 -61.64 -4.52
CA ASN A 508 -8.70 -60.49 -4.15
C ASN A 508 -7.43 -60.39 -5.03
N LYS A 509 -6.74 -59.24 -4.98
CA LYS A 509 -5.52 -59.00 -5.74
C LYS A 509 -4.42 -60.03 -5.50
N ILE A 510 -4.29 -60.52 -4.25
CA ILE A 510 -3.22 -61.44 -3.86
C ILE A 510 -3.41 -62.77 -4.59
N GLU A 511 -4.65 -63.27 -4.66
CA GLU A 511 -4.97 -64.50 -5.38
C GLU A 511 -4.69 -64.38 -6.88
N ILE A 512 -5.08 -63.27 -7.53
CA ILE A 512 -4.82 -63.05 -8.96
C ILE A 512 -3.31 -63.02 -9.24
N PHE A 513 -2.55 -62.37 -8.37
CA PHE A 513 -1.09 -62.31 -8.49
C PHE A 513 -0.47 -63.69 -8.30
N ASN A 514 -0.89 -64.45 -7.28
CA ASN A 514 -0.42 -65.80 -7.00
C ASN A 514 -0.71 -66.78 -8.15
N GLU A 515 -1.85 -66.62 -8.85
CA GLU A 515 -2.14 -67.46 -10.02
C GLU A 515 -1.25 -67.13 -11.23
N ALA A 516 -0.95 -65.84 -11.44
CA ALA A 516 0.00 -65.43 -12.47
C ALA A 516 1.42 -65.91 -12.14
N ASP A 517 1.80 -65.87 -10.87
CA ASP A 517 3.08 -66.38 -10.38
C ASP A 517 3.19 -67.92 -10.51
N LYS A 518 2.13 -68.67 -10.17
CA LYS A 518 2.06 -70.12 -10.45
C LYS A 518 2.24 -70.43 -11.94
N ALA A 519 1.72 -69.57 -12.82
CA ALA A 519 1.89 -69.75 -14.26
C ALA A 519 3.36 -69.50 -14.66
N LEU A 520 4.00 -68.48 -14.10
CA LEU A 520 5.41 -68.21 -14.29
C LEU A 520 6.28 -69.38 -13.78
N TYR A 521 5.98 -69.92 -12.61
CA TYR A 521 6.68 -71.07 -12.05
C TYR A 521 6.62 -72.28 -12.99
N LYS A 522 5.44 -72.57 -13.57
CA LYS A 522 5.31 -73.62 -14.61
C LYS A 522 6.07 -73.30 -15.89
N ALA A 523 6.15 -72.03 -16.30
CA ALA A 523 7.00 -71.63 -17.42
C ALA A 523 8.47 -71.95 -17.15
N LYS A 524 8.96 -71.65 -15.93
CA LYS A 524 10.34 -71.96 -15.52
C LYS A 524 10.59 -73.47 -15.45
N GLN A 525 9.72 -74.25 -14.82
CA GLN A 525 9.88 -75.70 -14.69
C GLN A 525 9.88 -76.43 -16.02
N ASN A 526 9.06 -75.97 -16.98
CA ASN A 526 8.95 -76.65 -18.27
C ASN A 526 10.14 -76.38 -19.20
N GLY A 527 11.17 -75.64 -18.76
CA GLY A 527 12.39 -75.40 -19.52
C GLY A 527 12.70 -73.94 -19.80
N ARG A 528 12.03 -73.00 -19.12
CA ARG A 528 12.26 -71.54 -19.25
C ARG A 528 12.07 -71.02 -20.68
N ASN A 529 12.41 -69.75 -20.94
CA ASN A 529 12.27 -69.09 -22.25
C ASN A 529 10.90 -69.35 -22.91
N ARG A 530 9.82 -69.20 -22.14
CA ARG A 530 8.47 -69.53 -22.61
C ARG A 530 7.38 -68.76 -21.90
N VAL A 531 6.22 -68.78 -22.53
CA VAL A 531 4.99 -68.21 -22.01
C VAL A 531 4.09 -69.34 -21.52
N PHE A 532 3.58 -69.23 -20.30
CA PHE A 532 2.61 -70.18 -19.75
C PHE A 532 1.36 -69.45 -19.27
N THR A 533 0.20 -70.08 -19.45
CA THR A 533 -1.08 -69.59 -18.94
C THR A 533 -1.95 -70.78 -18.54
N PHE A 534 -2.70 -70.63 -17.46
CA PHE A 534 -3.76 -71.57 -17.13
C PHE A 534 -4.97 -71.21 -17.99
N PHE A 535 -5.38 -72.13 -18.87
CA PHE A 535 -6.72 -72.04 -19.44
C PHE A 535 -7.70 -72.37 -18.32
N ASP A 536 -8.71 -71.52 -18.12
CA ASP A 536 -9.83 -71.87 -17.26
C ASP A 536 -10.56 -73.04 -17.96
N THR A 537 -10.24 -74.28 -17.60
CA THR A 537 -11.12 -75.43 -17.84
C THR A 537 -12.42 -75.21 -17.08
#